data_AF-A0A3A8JBA6-F1
#
_entry.id   AF-A0A3A8JBA6-F1
#
_cell.length_a   1.000
_cell.length_b   1.000
_cell.length_c   1.000
_cell.angle_alpha   90.00
_cell.angle_beta   90.00
_cell.angle_gamma   90.00
#
_symmetry.space_group_name_H-M   'P 1'
#
loop_
_entity.id
_entity.type
_entity.pdbx_description
1 polymer ?
#
loop_
_entity_poly.entity_id
_entity_poly.type
_entity_poly.pdbx_seq_one_letter_code
_entity_poly.pdbx_strand_id
1 'polypeptide(L)' 'LSLQARDITRATRVVLAIGPDGGWVPFEAELLEAHGFLPFSLGPRILRVETAVPVLLGQVTLLKAPAP' A
#
# COMPACT_ATOMS: atom_id res chain seq x y z
N LEU A 1 4.84 9.91 -9.60
CA LEU A 1 5.08 8.64 -10.32
C LEU A 1 3.92 7.69 -9.98
N SER A 2 3.26 7.10 -10.97
CA SER A 2 2.12 6.20 -10.72
C SER A 2 2.62 4.77 -10.57
N LEU A 3 2.36 4.14 -9.41
CA LEU A 3 2.51 2.69 -9.24
C LEU A 3 1.54 1.96 -10.16
N GLN A 4 2.04 1.03 -10.95
CA GLN A 4 1.25 0.15 -11.78
C GLN A 4 1.26 -1.27 -11.19
N ALA A 5 0.19 -2.05 -11.39
CA ALA A 5 0.10 -3.41 -10.87
C ALA A 5 1.29 -4.30 -11.28
N ARG A 6 1.80 -4.11 -12.51
CA ARG A 6 3.01 -4.77 -13.03
C ARG A 6 4.27 -4.56 -12.20
N ASP A 7 4.39 -3.42 -11.53
CA ASP A 7 5.55 -3.09 -10.70
C ASP A 7 5.57 -3.98 -9.45
N ILE A 8 4.38 -4.25 -8.88
CA ILE A 8 4.21 -5.13 -7.71
C ILE A 8 4.45 -6.60 -8.09
N THR A 9 3.92 -7.06 -9.23
CA THR A 9 4.10 -8.45 -9.69
C THR A 9 5.57 -8.82 -9.89
N ARG A 10 6.39 -7.87 -10.38
CA ARG A 10 7.82 -8.09 -10.64
C ARG A 10 8.71 -7.84 -9.42
N ALA A 11 8.18 -7.22 -8.36
CA ALA A 11 8.95 -6.89 -7.18
C ALA A 11 9.34 -8.15 -6.39
N THR A 12 10.64 -8.29 -6.10
CA THR A 12 11.14 -9.34 -5.21
C THR A 12 10.63 -9.16 -3.78
N ARG A 13 10.55 -7.91 -3.32
CA ARG A 13 10.04 -7.51 -2.01
C ARG A 13 9.08 -6.33 -2.14
N VAL A 14 7.99 -6.38 -1.38
CA VAL A 14 7.02 -5.27 -1.25
C VAL A 14 7.03 -4.81 0.20
N VAL A 15 7.08 -3.50 0.42
CA VAL A 15 6.94 -2.88 1.75
C VAL A 15 5.72 -1.98 1.70
N LEU A 16 4.83 -2.14 2.68
CA LEU A 16 3.60 -1.36 2.82
C LEU A 16 3.68 -0.55 4.11
N ALA A 17 3.42 0.76 4.03
CA ALA A 17 3.25 1.61 5.21
C ALA A 17 1.76 1.78 5.48
N ILE A 18 1.32 1.48 6.71
CA ILE A 18 -0.09 1.57 7.13
C ILE A 18 -0.10 2.43 8.40
N GLY A 19 -0.84 3.53 8.35
CA GLY A 19 -0.98 4.44 9.48
C GLY A 19 -1.95 3.93 10.55
N PRO A 20 -2.00 4.57 11.73
CA PRO A 20 -2.98 4.26 12.77
C PRO A 20 -4.41 4.66 12.34
N ASP A 21 -5.42 4.43 13.18
CA ASP A 21 -6.84 4.74 12.90
C ASP A 21 -7.13 6.23 12.61
N GLY A 22 -6.19 7.14 12.92
CA GLY A 22 -6.24 8.56 12.56
C GLY A 22 -5.46 8.93 11.29
N GLY A 23 -4.79 7.96 10.66
CA GLY A 23 -3.87 8.17 9.55
C GLY A 23 -2.53 8.78 9.99
N TRP A 24 -1.71 9.09 8.99
CA TRP A 24 -0.45 9.82 9.16
C TRP A 24 -0.71 11.31 9.28
N VAL A 25 0.08 12.02 10.08
CA VAL A 25 0.11 13.48 9.97
C VAL A 25 0.85 13.90 8.68
N PRO A 26 0.65 15.13 8.17
CA PRO A 26 1.27 15.56 6.90
C PRO A 26 2.79 15.35 6.86
N PHE A 27 3.50 15.68 7.94
CA PHE A 27 4.94 15.47 8.04
C PHE A 27 5.37 14.00 7.90
N GLU A 28 4.62 13.05 8.47
CA GLU A 28 4.95 11.62 8.38
C GLU A 28 4.72 11.10 6.96
N ALA A 29 3.63 11.54 6.30
CA ALA A 29 3.35 11.21 4.91
C ALA A 29 4.44 11.76 3.98
N GLU A 30 4.85 13.01 4.17
CA GLU A 30 5.95 13.64 3.43
C GLU A 30 7.28 12.89 3.66
N LEU A 31 7.55 12.47 4.89
CA LEU A 31 8.74 11.70 5.22
C LEU A 31 8.75 10.33 4.51
N LEU A 32 7.61 9.64 4.47
CA LEU A 32 7.46 8.37 3.75
C LEU A 32 7.72 8.59 2.25
N GLU A 33 7.11 9.62 1.65
CA GLU A 33 7.33 9.97 0.24
C GLU A 33 8.80 10.28 -0.05
N ALA A 34 9.48 11.03 0.83
CA ALA A 34 10.90 11.34 0.71
C ALA A 34 11.80 10.09 0.78
N HIS A 35 11.34 9.01 1.43
CA HIS A 35 12.02 7.71 1.49
C HIS A 35 11.57 6.75 0.38
N GLY A 36 10.87 7.24 -0.64
CA GLY A 36 10.49 6.47 -1.82
C GLY A 36 9.20 5.65 -1.67
N PHE A 37 8.42 5.87 -0.61
CA PHE A 37 7.05 5.36 -0.60
C PHE A 37 6.19 6.13 -1.60
N LEU A 38 5.26 5.42 -2.23
CA LEU A 38 4.34 6.00 -3.20
C LEU A 38 2.93 5.90 -2.63
N PRO A 39 2.22 7.03 -2.45
CA PRO A 39 0.86 7.01 -1.90
C PRO A 39 -0.10 6.39 -2.91
N PHE A 40 -1.09 5.66 -2.39
CA PHE A 40 -2.16 5.06 -3.19
C PHE A 40 -3.45 4.99 -2.38
N SER A 41 -4.58 4.75 -3.06
CA SER A 41 -5.90 4.62 -2.44
C SER A 41 -6.38 3.17 -2.50
N LEU A 42 -7.00 2.69 -1.42
CA LEU A 42 -7.74 1.42 -1.34
C LEU A 42 -9.19 1.54 -1.82
N GLY A 43 -9.53 2.67 -2.45
CA GLY A 43 -10.88 3.02 -2.87
C GLY A 43 -11.45 4.19 -2.07
N PRO A 44 -12.74 4.49 -2.25
CA PRO A 44 -13.35 5.73 -1.76
C PRO A 44 -13.72 5.70 -0.26
N ARG A 45 -13.59 4.56 0.42
CA ARG A 45 -13.99 4.40 1.83
C ARG A 45 -12.77 4.47 2.73
N ILE A 46 -12.90 5.20 3.84
CA ILE A 46 -11.93 5.14 4.94
C ILE A 46 -12.03 3.77 5.59
N LEU A 47 -10.91 3.07 5.67
CA LEU A 47 -10.81 1.75 6.30
C LEU A 47 -10.10 1.90 7.63
N ARG A 48 -10.63 1.23 8.66
CA ARG A 48 -9.93 1.02 9.93
C ARG A 48 -8.73 0.11 9.73
N VAL A 49 -7.74 0.18 10.61
CA VAL A 49 -6.48 -0.59 10.48
C VAL A 49 -6.75 -2.10 10.37
N GLU A 50 -7.67 -2.65 11.17
CA GLU A 50 -8.04 -4.06 11.16
C GLU A 50 -8.64 -4.54 9.83
N THR A 51 -9.15 -3.62 9.01
CA THR A 51 -9.68 -3.91 7.67
C THR A 51 -8.64 -3.61 6.59
N ALA A 52 -7.91 -2.50 6.70
CA ALA A 52 -6.90 -2.10 5.72
C ALA A 52 -5.78 -3.13 5.57
N VAL A 53 -5.30 -3.69 6.69
CA VAL A 53 -4.20 -4.68 6.71
C VAL A 53 -4.55 -5.96 5.93
N PRO A 54 -5.62 -6.71 6.25
CA PRO A 54 -5.93 -7.94 5.53
C PRO A 54 -6.31 -7.69 4.06
N VAL A 55 -6.98 -6.56 3.75
CA VAL A 55 -7.29 -6.17 2.38
C VAL A 55 -6.01 -5.98 1.56
N LEU A 56 -5.06 -5.21 2.08
CA LEU A 56 -3.78 -4.97 1.41
C LEU A 56 -2.97 -6.24 1.21
N LEU A 57 -2.90 -7.08 2.24
CA LEU A 57 -2.19 -8.35 2.16
C LEU A 57 -2.80 -9.26 1.09
N GLY A 58 -4.13 -9.34 1.02
CA GLY A 58 -4.85 -10.09 -0.01
C GLY A 58 -4.56 -9.56 -1.42
N GLN A 59 -4.60 -8.24 -1.62
CA GLN A 59 -4.29 -7.62 -2.92
C GLN A 59 -2.85 -7.91 -3.37
N VAL A 60 -1.86 -7.71 -2.49
CA VAL A 60 -0.46 -8.00 -2.83
C VAL A 60 -0.27 -9.49 -3.11
N THR A 61 -0.91 -10.37 -2.34
CA THR A 61 -0.84 -11.82 -2.56
C THR A 61 -1.38 -12.19 -3.95
N LEU A 62 -2.54 -11.65 -4.33
CA LEU A 62 -3.14 -11.89 -5.65
C LEU A 62 -2.28 -11.32 -6.79
N LEU A 63 -1.68 -10.14 -6.61
CA LEU A 63 -0.82 -9.53 -7.62
C LEU A 63 0.53 -10.24 -7.80
N LYS A 64 1.01 -10.92 -6.76
CA LYS A 64 2.24 -11.72 -6.79
C LYS A 64 2.01 -13.19 -7.12
N ALA A 65 0.75 -13.66 -7.11
CA ALA A 65 0.43 -15.03 -7.49
C ALA A 65 0.88 -15.28 -8.93
N PRO A 66 1.50 -16.43 -9.23
CA PRO A 66 1.74 -16.83 -10.61
C PRO A 66 0.38 -16.89 -11.32
N ALA A 67 0.36 -16.47 -12.60
CA ALA A 67 -0.83 -16.65 -13.42
C ALA A 67 -1.26 -18.14 -13.36
N PRO A 68 -2.57 -18.43 -13.24
CA PRO A 68 -3.05 -19.81 -13.22
C PRO A 68 -2.65 -20.57 -14.49
#